data_AF-A0AAD9CLS0-F1
#
_entry.id   AF-A0AAD9CLS0-F1
#
_cell.length_a   1.000
_cell.length_b   1.000
_cell.length_c   1.000
_cell.angle_alpha   90.00
_cell.angle_beta   90.00
_cell.angle_gamma   90.00
#
_symmetry.space_group_name_H-M   'P 1'
#
loop_
_entity.id
_entity.type
_entity.pdbx_description
1 polymer ?
#
loop_
_entity_poly.entity_id
_entity_poly.type
_entity_poly.pdbx_seq_one_letter_code
_entity_poly.pdbx_strand_id
1 'polypeptide(L)'
;MKLLTKGKITTEMIRGKCITYWHRWIFFFLIHQFLFASLAQSEGNTIRYQSYEEDAPGTVIGNLAKDMSLSLSHSSKTNFRMMKQFNDSFIRVRESDGELTVGERIDRERICRHTPQCLITFDVVHFSKERYRLIHVEVEIKDINDNSPSFQTRNL
;
A
#
# COMPACT_ATOMS: atom_id res chain seq x y z
N MET A 1 -44.72 62.47 -26.92
CA MET A 1 -44.59 61.96 -25.55
C MET A 1 -44.19 60.48 -25.62
N LYS A 2 -42.99 60.13 -25.12
CA LYS A 2 -42.28 58.85 -25.29
C LYS A 2 -42.90 57.72 -24.46
N LEU A 3 -43.37 56.62 -25.05
CA LEU A 3 -43.72 55.39 -24.32
C LEU A 3 -43.51 54.11 -25.15
N LEU A 4 -42.27 53.80 -25.55
CA LEU A 4 -41.92 52.47 -26.11
C LEU A 4 -40.54 51.99 -25.65
N THR A 5 -40.28 51.90 -24.34
CA THR A 5 -39.03 51.29 -23.81
C THR A 5 -39.18 50.76 -22.37
N LYS A 6 -40.26 50.04 -22.04
CA LYS A 6 -40.36 49.33 -20.74
C LYS A 6 -40.35 47.80 -20.83
N GLY A 7 -40.77 47.23 -21.95
CA GLY A 7 -40.94 45.77 -22.09
C GLY A 7 -39.74 44.99 -22.64
N LYS A 8 -38.74 45.64 -23.25
CA LYS A 8 -37.56 44.96 -23.84
C LYS A 8 -36.33 44.98 -22.90
N ILE A 9 -36.22 46.03 -22.09
CA ILE A 9 -35.12 46.24 -21.13
C ILE A 9 -35.27 45.30 -19.92
N THR A 10 -36.50 45.01 -19.50
CA THR A 10 -36.79 44.13 -18.37
C THR A 10 -36.48 42.67 -18.67
N THR A 11 -36.85 42.17 -19.85
CA THR A 11 -36.63 40.77 -20.26
C THR A 11 -35.15 40.43 -20.47
N GLU A 12 -34.37 41.32 -21.09
CA GLU A 12 -32.92 41.18 -21.27
C GLU A 12 -32.18 41.16 -19.91
N MET A 13 -32.59 42.05 -18.98
CA MET A 13 -31.99 42.18 -17.66
C MET A 13 -32.34 41.00 -16.73
N ILE A 14 -33.53 40.41 -16.86
CA ILE A 14 -33.93 39.18 -16.16
C ILE A 14 -33.17 37.97 -16.70
N ARG A 15 -32.95 37.89 -18.03
CA ARG A 15 -32.19 36.82 -18.68
C ARG A 15 -30.71 36.82 -18.28
N GLY A 16 -30.06 37.99 -18.25
CA GLY A 16 -28.67 38.14 -17.79
C GLY A 16 -28.49 37.91 -16.28
N LYS A 17 -29.45 38.32 -15.45
CA LYS A 17 -29.44 38.04 -14.01
C LYS A 17 -29.63 36.55 -13.72
N CYS A 18 -30.56 35.87 -14.39
CA CYS A 18 -30.77 34.43 -14.20
C CYS A 18 -29.54 33.60 -14.62
N ILE A 19 -28.88 33.97 -15.73
CA ILE A 19 -27.62 33.35 -16.20
C ILE A 19 -26.49 33.53 -15.19
N THR A 20 -26.29 34.75 -14.66
CA THR A 20 -25.25 35.05 -13.66
C THR A 20 -25.52 34.39 -12.30
N TYR A 21 -26.79 34.26 -11.90
CA TYR A 21 -27.18 33.48 -10.72
C TYR A 21 -26.92 31.99 -10.92
N TRP A 22 -27.25 31.44 -12.09
CA TRP A 22 -26.95 30.05 -12.45
C TRP A 22 -25.44 29.76 -12.43
N HIS A 23 -24.62 30.62 -13.04
CA HIS A 23 -23.16 30.46 -13.02
C HIS A 23 -22.57 30.59 -11.62
N ARG A 24 -23.10 31.47 -10.76
CA ARG A 24 -22.68 31.59 -9.36
C ARG A 24 -23.01 30.32 -8.58
N TRP A 25 -24.22 29.77 -8.73
CA TRP A 25 -24.61 28.52 -8.08
C TRP A 25 -23.77 27.34 -8.54
N ILE A 26 -23.50 27.23 -9.84
CA ILE A 26 -22.59 26.21 -10.40
C ILE A 26 -21.19 26.40 -9.83
N PHE A 27 -20.68 27.63 -9.76
CA PHE A 27 -19.34 27.92 -9.24
C PHE A 27 -19.22 27.58 -7.74
N PHE A 28 -20.21 27.93 -6.92
CA PHE A 28 -20.25 27.53 -5.52
C PHE A 28 -20.40 26.02 -5.33
N PHE A 29 -21.20 25.36 -6.18
CA PHE A 29 -21.33 23.92 -6.17
C PHE A 29 -20.02 23.24 -6.57
N LEU A 30 -19.33 23.72 -7.60
CA LEU A 30 -18.03 23.22 -8.03
C LEU A 30 -16.93 23.47 -6.98
N ILE A 31 -16.91 24.64 -6.33
CA ILE A 31 -16.02 24.92 -5.21
C ILE A 31 -16.32 24.01 -4.02
N HIS A 32 -17.59 23.79 -3.70
CA HIS A 32 -17.97 22.90 -2.61
C HIS A 32 -17.55 21.45 -2.90
N GLN A 33 -17.77 20.97 -4.13
CA GLN A 33 -17.31 19.64 -4.58
C GLN A 33 -15.78 19.53 -4.57
N PHE A 34 -15.06 20.61 -4.91
CA PHE A 34 -13.60 20.64 -4.86
C PHE A 34 -13.05 20.69 -3.42
N LEU A 35 -13.73 21.42 -2.51
CA LEU A 35 -13.37 21.50 -1.09
C LEU A 35 -13.73 20.23 -0.30
N PHE A 36 -14.76 19.50 -0.72
CA PHE A 36 -15.20 18.23 -0.12
C PHE A 36 -14.74 16.99 -0.89
N ALA A 37 -13.97 17.15 -1.97
CA ALA A 37 -13.29 16.03 -2.61
C ALA A 37 -12.29 15.46 -1.60
N SER A 38 -12.70 14.42 -0.89
CA SER A 38 -11.84 13.72 0.05
C SER A 38 -10.58 13.28 -0.70
N LEU A 39 -9.41 13.63 -0.17
CA LEU A 39 -8.19 12.90 -0.45
C LEU A 39 -8.39 11.51 0.14
N ALA A 40 -9.07 10.63 -0.60
CA ALA A 40 -9.16 9.22 -0.28
C ALA A 40 -7.75 8.65 -0.44
N GLN A 41 -6.95 8.77 0.63
CA GLN A 41 -5.74 7.99 0.77
C GLN A 41 -6.21 6.55 0.96
N SER A 42 -6.03 5.74 -0.09
CA SER A 42 -6.08 4.30 0.07
C SER A 42 -4.87 3.93 0.92
N GLU A 43 -5.03 3.87 2.25
CA GLU A 43 -4.10 3.14 3.10
C GLU A 43 -4.20 1.66 2.68
N GLY A 44 -3.33 1.27 1.75
CA GLY A 44 -3.00 -0.14 1.58
C GLY A 44 -2.53 -0.65 2.93
N ASN A 45 -3.09 -1.76 3.40
CA ASN A 45 -2.68 -2.37 4.66
C ASN A 45 -1.30 -3.03 4.46
N THR A 46 -0.27 -2.20 4.41
CA THR A 46 1.12 -2.63 4.36
C THR A 46 1.60 -2.92 5.77
N ILE A 47 2.00 -4.16 6.02
CA ILE A 47 2.63 -4.55 7.27
C ILE A 47 4.13 -4.71 7.06
N ARG A 48 4.91 -4.23 8.04
CA ARG A 48 6.37 -4.16 7.94
C ARG A 48 7.02 -5.00 9.03
N TYR A 49 7.96 -5.84 8.63
CA TYR A 49 8.81 -6.62 9.53
C TYR A 49 10.28 -6.39 9.22
N GLN A 50 11.14 -6.94 10.07
CA GLN A 50 12.59 -6.93 9.89
C GLN A 50 13.13 -8.32 10.16
N SER A 51 14.16 -8.72 9.40
CA SER A 51 14.98 -9.90 9.64
C SER A 51 16.42 -9.52 9.36
N TYR A 52 17.39 -10.19 9.98
CA TYR A 52 18.78 -10.04 9.58
C TYR A 52 19.08 -10.97 8.42
N GLU A 53 20.01 -10.57 7.55
CA GLU A 53 20.66 -11.55 6.71
C GLU A 53 21.35 -12.61 7.58
N GLU A 54 21.62 -13.78 7.01
CA GLU A 54 22.24 -14.90 7.72
C GLU A 54 21.41 -15.49 8.88
N ASP A 55 20.18 -15.01 9.12
CA ASP A 55 19.22 -15.67 10.02
C ASP A 55 19.00 -17.12 9.59
N ALA A 56 18.94 -18.02 10.59
CA ALA A 56 18.77 -19.44 10.33
C ALA A 56 17.38 -19.74 9.70
N PRO A 57 17.27 -20.72 8.79
CA PRO A 57 15.98 -21.23 8.36
C PRO A 57 15.10 -21.66 9.53
N GLY A 58 13.85 -21.21 9.54
CA GLY A 58 12.90 -21.41 10.62
C GLY A 58 12.86 -20.29 11.66
N THR A 59 13.77 -19.31 11.60
CA THR A 59 13.69 -18.11 12.45
C THR A 59 12.37 -17.38 12.21
N VAL A 60 11.68 -17.04 13.30
CA VAL A 60 10.40 -16.34 13.25
C VAL A 60 10.63 -14.86 12.99
N ILE A 61 9.98 -14.33 11.95
CA ILE A 61 10.03 -12.93 11.55
C ILE A 61 8.87 -12.14 12.19
N GLY A 62 7.67 -12.73 12.22
CA GLY A 62 6.45 -12.05 12.69
C GLY A 62 5.20 -12.90 12.54
N ASN A 63 4.02 -12.37 12.90
CA ASN A 63 2.76 -13.11 12.79
C ASN A 63 1.60 -12.20 12.34
N LEU A 64 1.14 -12.43 11.10
CA LEU A 64 0.08 -11.63 10.48
C LEU A 64 -1.23 -11.66 11.27
N ALA A 65 -1.62 -12.81 11.83
CA ALA A 65 -2.87 -12.92 12.55
C ALA A 65 -2.87 -12.09 13.85
N LYS A 66 -1.75 -12.13 14.58
CA LYS A 66 -1.58 -11.36 15.82
C LYS A 66 -1.52 -9.87 15.53
N ASP A 67 -0.67 -9.47 14.58
CA ASP A 67 -0.33 -8.06 14.39
C ASP A 67 -1.45 -7.27 13.69
N MET A 68 -2.27 -7.94 12.87
CA MET A 68 -3.45 -7.35 12.23
C MET A 68 -4.77 -7.70 12.98
N SER A 69 -4.68 -8.37 14.13
CA SER A 69 -5.84 -8.82 14.93
C SER A 69 -6.88 -9.60 14.10
N LEU A 70 -6.40 -10.49 13.22
CA LEU A 70 -7.23 -11.27 12.32
C LEU A 70 -7.80 -12.50 13.03
N SER A 71 -9.06 -12.79 12.73
CA SER A 71 -9.70 -14.01 13.21
C SER A 71 -9.20 -15.23 12.43
N LEU A 72 -8.86 -16.29 13.17
CA LEU A 72 -8.53 -17.59 12.62
C LEU A 72 -9.75 -18.49 12.64
N SER A 73 -9.98 -19.23 11.56
CA SER A 73 -10.91 -20.35 11.57
C SER A 73 -10.20 -21.57 12.14
N HIS A 74 -10.62 -22.01 13.33
CA HIS A 74 -10.10 -23.23 13.96
C HIS A 74 -10.45 -24.51 13.19
N SER A 75 -11.45 -24.47 12.29
CA SER A 75 -11.83 -25.59 11.44
C SER A 75 -11.09 -25.62 10.10
N SER A 76 -10.52 -24.50 9.66
CA SER A 76 -9.73 -24.44 8.42
C SER A 76 -8.27 -24.71 8.71
N LYS A 77 -7.64 -25.57 7.88
CA LYS A 77 -6.18 -25.73 7.89
C LYS A 77 -5.46 -24.57 7.19
N THR A 78 -6.17 -23.83 6.35
CA THR A 78 -5.63 -22.75 5.52
C THR A 78 -6.43 -21.47 5.79
N ASN A 79 -5.87 -20.61 6.63
CA ASN A 79 -6.36 -19.26 6.91
C ASN A 79 -5.59 -18.21 6.10
N PHE A 80 -4.34 -18.51 5.72
CA PHE A 80 -3.48 -17.64 4.95
C PHE A 80 -2.93 -18.35 3.72
N ARG A 81 -2.70 -17.60 2.65
CA ARG A 81 -1.99 -18.08 1.47
C ARG A 81 -1.14 -16.96 0.90
N MET A 82 0.16 -17.19 0.80
CA MET A 82 1.07 -16.30 0.09
C MET A 82 0.73 -16.33 -1.41
N MET A 83 0.61 -15.15 -2.02
CA MET A 83 0.54 -15.04 -3.47
C MET A 83 1.95 -15.29 -4.02
N LYS A 84 2.06 -16.17 -5.01
CA LYS A 84 3.35 -16.59 -5.54
C LYS A 84 4.13 -15.37 -6.06
N GLN A 85 5.24 -15.04 -5.41
CA GLN A 85 6.15 -13.98 -5.81
C GLN A 85 7.51 -14.56 -6.22
N PHE A 86 8.31 -13.74 -6.91
CA PHE A 86 9.73 -13.99 -7.15
C PHE A 86 10.44 -14.19 -5.79
N ASN A 87 11.08 -15.35 -5.60
CA ASN A 87 11.79 -15.77 -4.38
C ASN A 87 10.94 -16.16 -3.16
N ASP A 88 9.92 -17.01 -3.36
CA ASP A 88 9.16 -17.66 -2.28
C ASP A 88 9.98 -18.60 -1.38
N SER A 89 11.26 -18.82 -1.69
CA SER A 89 12.16 -19.67 -0.89
C SER A 89 12.70 -18.97 0.36
N PHE A 90 12.91 -17.65 0.33
CA PHE A 90 13.52 -16.90 1.44
C PHE A 90 12.57 -16.69 2.62
N ILE A 91 11.28 -16.50 2.37
CA ILE A 91 10.29 -16.23 3.41
C ILE A 91 9.09 -17.15 3.21
N ARG A 92 8.68 -17.83 4.27
CA ARG A 92 7.53 -18.73 4.29
C ARG A 92 6.43 -18.15 5.17
N VAL A 93 5.19 -18.34 4.73
CA VAL A 93 3.99 -18.06 5.51
C VAL A 93 3.38 -19.38 5.94
N ARG A 94 3.17 -19.58 7.24
CA ARG A 94 2.40 -20.72 7.75
C ARG A 94 0.92 -20.47 7.49
N GLU A 95 0.29 -21.36 6.71
CA GLU A 95 -1.10 -21.19 6.29
C GLU A 95 -2.11 -21.19 7.45
N SER A 96 -1.79 -21.83 8.58
CA SER A 96 -2.72 -21.99 9.70
C SER A 96 -2.94 -20.70 10.49
N ASP A 97 -1.88 -19.93 10.76
CA ASP A 97 -1.86 -18.81 11.70
C ASP A 97 -1.18 -17.55 11.15
N GLY A 98 -0.63 -17.60 9.93
CA GLY A 98 0.03 -16.46 9.30
C GLY A 98 1.40 -16.13 9.89
N GLU A 99 2.06 -17.07 10.59
CA GLU A 99 3.43 -16.89 11.04
C GLU A 99 4.39 -16.81 9.84
N LEU A 100 5.24 -15.78 9.85
CA LEU A 100 6.30 -15.57 8.89
C LEU A 100 7.60 -16.13 9.44
N THR A 101 8.28 -16.96 8.64
CA THR A 101 9.57 -17.54 9.01
C THR A 101 10.57 -17.43 7.86
N VAL A 102 11.85 -17.33 8.19
CA VAL A 102 12.94 -17.48 7.22
C VAL A 102 12.87 -18.89 6.62
N GLY A 103 12.78 -18.99 5.29
CA GLY A 103 12.70 -20.26 4.58
C GLY A 103 14.08 -20.80 4.20
N GLU A 104 14.91 -19.94 3.63
CA GLU A 104 16.30 -20.18 3.26
C GLU A 104 17.15 -19.02 3.76
N ARG A 105 18.44 -19.27 4.00
CA ARG A 105 19.37 -18.25 4.44
C ARG A 105 19.44 -17.13 3.40
N ILE A 106 19.26 -15.89 3.88
CA ILE A 106 19.24 -14.69 3.06
C ILE A 106 20.65 -14.11 3.02
N ASP A 107 21.17 -13.91 1.80
CA ASP A 107 22.42 -13.19 1.51
C ASP A 107 22.03 -11.86 0.84
N ARG A 108 22.21 -10.73 1.55
CA ARG A 108 21.72 -9.43 1.11
C ARG A 108 22.43 -8.94 -0.14
N GLU A 109 23.72 -9.25 -0.29
CA GLU A 109 24.53 -8.91 -1.46
C GLU A 109 24.05 -9.63 -2.71
N ARG A 110 23.52 -10.86 -2.58
CA ARG A 110 22.90 -11.58 -3.71
C ARG A 110 21.55 -11.02 -4.13
N ILE A 111 20.72 -10.58 -3.18
CA ILE A 111 19.34 -10.16 -3.46
C ILE A 111 19.28 -8.66 -3.80
N CYS A 112 19.93 -7.83 -3.00
CA CYS A 112 19.81 -6.37 -3.01
C CYS A 112 21.11 -5.68 -3.45
N ARG A 113 22.21 -6.42 -3.62
CA ARG A 113 23.55 -5.91 -3.97
C ARG A 113 24.05 -4.88 -2.97
N HIS A 114 23.88 -3.60 -3.26
CA HIS A 114 24.39 -2.48 -2.46
C HIS A 114 23.33 -1.40 -2.25
N THR A 115 22.04 -1.75 -2.33
CA THR A 115 20.99 -0.78 -2.00
C THR A 115 21.03 -0.46 -0.50
N PRO A 116 20.82 0.82 -0.11
CA PRO A 116 20.83 1.22 1.30
C PRO A 116 19.66 0.62 2.09
N GLN A 117 18.57 0.27 1.40
CA GLN A 117 17.44 -0.47 1.95
C GLN A 117 17.20 -1.71 1.10
N CYS A 118 17.16 -2.87 1.75
CA CYS A 118 16.84 -4.15 1.13
C CYS A 118 15.46 -4.61 1.62
N LEU A 119 14.49 -4.65 0.72
CA LEU A 119 13.11 -5.01 1.04
C LEU A 119 12.68 -6.21 0.20
N ILE A 120 12.21 -7.26 0.87
CA ILE A 120 11.47 -8.36 0.24
C ILE A 120 9.99 -8.06 0.43
N THR A 121 9.26 -7.84 -0.67
CA THR A 121 7.83 -7.55 -0.64
C THR A 121 7.03 -8.73 -1.15
N PHE A 122 5.86 -8.97 -0.57
CA PHE A 122 4.91 -9.97 -1.06
C PHE A 122 3.50 -9.77 -0.55
N ASP A 123 2.52 -10.31 -1.29
CA ASP A 123 1.12 -10.27 -0.90
C ASP A 123 0.66 -11.58 -0.27
N VAL A 124 -0.16 -11.47 0.77
CA VAL A 124 -0.81 -12.60 1.46
C VAL A 124 -2.31 -12.42 1.46
N VAL A 125 -3.03 -13.48 1.08
CA VAL A 125 -4.48 -13.54 1.18
C VAL A 125 -4.86 -14.18 2.52
N HIS A 126 -5.62 -13.48 3.34
CA HIS A 126 -6.29 -14.03 4.52
C HIS A 126 -7.73 -14.42 4.17
N PHE A 127 -8.08 -15.66 4.46
CA PHE A 127 -9.42 -16.22 4.31
C PHE A 127 -10.09 -16.28 5.68
N SER A 128 -11.14 -15.49 5.90
CA SER A 128 -11.96 -15.58 7.11
C SER A 128 -13.43 -15.54 6.77
N LYS A 129 -14.14 -16.61 7.14
CA LYS A 129 -15.55 -16.83 6.82
C LYS A 129 -15.79 -16.64 5.30
N GLU A 130 -16.72 -15.78 4.92
CA GLU A 130 -17.11 -15.49 3.53
C GLU A 130 -16.39 -14.25 2.96
N ARG A 131 -15.27 -13.83 3.55
CA ARG A 131 -14.49 -12.66 3.10
C ARG A 131 -13.02 -13.02 2.91
N TYR A 132 -12.40 -12.36 1.94
CA TYR A 132 -10.95 -12.40 1.72
C TYR A 132 -10.37 -11.01 1.94
N ARG A 133 -9.16 -10.96 2.52
CA ARG A 133 -8.39 -9.72 2.68
C ARG A 133 -7.02 -9.90 2.06
N LEU A 134 -6.63 -8.96 1.19
CA LEU A 134 -5.28 -8.86 0.66
C LEU A 134 -4.42 -8.04 1.62
N ILE A 135 -3.26 -8.57 1.97
CA ILE A 135 -2.29 -7.94 2.89
C ILE A 135 -0.98 -7.79 2.14
N HIS A 136 -0.49 -6.56 2.05
CA HIS A 136 0.83 -6.29 1.50
C HIS A 136 1.86 -6.40 2.62
N VAL A 137 2.90 -7.21 2.43
CA VAL A 137 3.94 -7.46 3.43
C VAL A 137 5.26 -6.95 2.89
N GLU A 138 5.99 -6.18 3.69
CA GLU A 138 7.37 -5.77 3.44
C GLU A 138 8.26 -6.30 4.57
N VAL A 139 9.32 -7.01 4.21
CA VAL A 139 10.35 -7.45 5.17
C VAL A 139 11.66 -6.77 4.82
N GLU A 140 12.12 -5.92 5.73
CA GLU A 140 13.43 -5.26 5.61
C GLU A 140 14.53 -6.21 6.07
N ILE A 141 15.49 -6.45 5.20
CA ILE A 141 16.67 -7.28 5.49
C ILE A 141 17.78 -6.37 6.03
N LYS A 142 18.15 -6.60 7.28
CA LYS A 142 19.23 -5.90 7.96
C LYS A 142 20.58 -6.53 7.63
N ASP A 143 21.52 -5.68 7.28
CA ASP A 143 22.91 -6.01 6.99
C ASP A 143 23.64 -6.51 8.24
N ILE A 144 24.47 -7.53 8.06
CA ILE A 144 25.49 -8.01 9.00
C ILE A 144 26.83 -7.82 8.30
N ASN A 145 27.83 -7.32 9.03
CA ASN A 145 29.18 -7.16 8.49
C ASN A 145 29.93 -8.51 8.40
N ASP A 146 29.50 -9.38 7.49
CA ASP A 146 30.08 -10.70 7.19
C ASP A 146 31.12 -10.66 6.04
N ASN A 147 31.16 -9.54 5.31
CA ASN A 147 32.06 -9.30 4.20
C ASN A 147 33.28 -8.47 4.64
N SER A 148 34.48 -8.95 4.31
CA SER A 148 35.73 -8.22 4.53
C SER A 148 36.17 -7.45 3.27
N PRO A 149 36.82 -6.28 3.40
CA PRO A 149 37.29 -5.54 2.25
C PRO A 149 38.35 -6.33 1.47
N SER A 150 38.24 -6.34 0.14
CA SER A 150 39.26 -6.87 -0.75
C SER A 150 39.90 -5.74 -1.55
N PHE A 151 41.24 -5.70 -1.56
CA PHE A 151 42.00 -4.69 -2.27
C PHE A 151 42.69 -5.32 -3.48
N GLN A 152 42.61 -4.66 -4.63
CA GLN A 152 43.35 -5.09 -5.82
C GLN A 152 44.85 -4.91 -5.58
N THR A 153 45.61 -6.00 -5.70
CA THR A 153 47.07 -5.91 -5.70
C THR A 153 47.50 -5.20 -6.98
N ARG A 154 48.12 -4.02 -6.86
CA ARG A 154 48.81 -3.43 -8.00
C ARG A 154 50.00 -4.32 -8.29
N ASN A 155 50.02 -4.97 -9.45
CA ASN A 155 51.24 -5.56 -9.98
C ASN A 155 52.20 -4.39 -10.22
N LEU A 156 53.14 -4.20 -9.28
CA LEU A 156 54.29 -3.31 -9.44
C LEU A 156 55.29 -3.94 -10.40
#